data_AF-A0A6B2XKU9-F1
#
_entry.id   AF-A0A6B2XKU9-F1
#
_cell.length_a   1.000
_cell.length_b   1.000
_cell.length_c   1.000
_cell.angle_alpha   90.00
_cell.angle_beta   90.00
_cell.angle_gamma   90.00
#
_symmetry.space_group_name_H-M   'P 1'
#
loop_
_entity.id
_entity.type
_entity.pdbx_description
1 polymer ?
#
loop_
_entity_poly.entity_id
_entity_poly.type
_entity_poly.pdbx_seq_one_letter_code
_entity_poly.pdbx_strand_id
1 'polypeptide(L)'
;MTLPANPDEPVPGVLVSEDRAAAALDALVAKHRLEIEEWDSTQLGSDIGDRILAIHDSREDRTIAVAVNQDPHLRLQAVRWILREMGERP
;
A
#
# COMPACT_ATOMS: atom_id res chain seq x y z
N MET A 1 -31.16 -25.94 27.11
CA MET A 1 -30.29 -24.89 27.68
C MET A 1 -28.99 -24.94 26.91
N THR A 2 -28.79 -24.01 25.98
CA THR A 2 -27.54 -23.90 25.23
C THR A 2 -26.93 -22.56 25.62
N LEU A 3 -25.78 -22.61 26.29
CA LEU A 3 -25.00 -21.43 26.69
C LEU A 3 -24.49 -20.69 25.44
N PRO A 4 -24.35 -19.36 25.46
CA PRO A 4 -23.93 -18.57 24.31
C PRO A 4 -22.48 -18.90 23.93
N ALA A 5 -22.19 -18.94 22.63
CA ALA A 5 -20.83 -18.93 22.12
C ALA A 5 -20.08 -17.72 22.70
N ASN A 6 -18.93 -17.95 23.31
CA ASN A 6 -18.09 -16.90 23.87
C ASN A 6 -17.72 -15.89 22.78
N PRO A 7 -17.89 -14.57 23.00
CA PRO A 7 -17.48 -13.53 22.04
C PRO A 7 -15.95 -13.29 22.03
N ASP A 8 -15.16 -14.16 22.66
CA ASP A 8 -13.74 -13.96 22.98
C ASP A 8 -12.83 -15.03 22.36
N GLU A 9 -13.28 -15.72 21.30
CA GLU A 9 -12.37 -16.55 20.50
C GLU A 9 -11.69 -15.68 19.42
N PRO A 10 -10.37 -15.42 19.51
CA PRO A 10 -9.65 -14.76 18.43
C PRO A 10 -9.64 -15.69 17.21
N VAL A 11 -10.31 -15.25 16.15
CA VAL A 11 -10.37 -15.94 14.86
C VAL A 11 -8.94 -16.11 14.31
N PRO A 12 -8.48 -17.34 14.01
CA PRO A 12 -7.13 -17.60 13.56
C PRO A 12 -6.98 -17.22 12.08
N GLY A 13 -6.23 -16.16 11.82
CA GLY A 13 -5.93 -15.69 10.48
C GLY A 13 -5.99 -14.17 10.40
N VAL A 14 -5.02 -13.50 11.02
CA VAL A 14 -4.84 -12.05 10.94
C VAL A 14 -4.64 -11.67 9.48
N LEU A 15 -5.74 -11.37 8.78
CA LEU A 15 -5.78 -10.28 7.83
C LEU A 15 -5.20 -9.10 8.62
N VAL A 16 -3.98 -8.70 8.32
CA VAL A 16 -3.63 -7.29 8.45
C VAL A 16 -4.71 -6.62 7.61
N SER A 17 -5.76 -6.09 8.23
CA SER A 17 -6.94 -5.63 7.49
C SER A 17 -6.48 -4.60 6.46
N GLU A 18 -7.05 -4.59 5.26
CA GLU A 18 -6.74 -3.59 4.21
C GLU A 18 -6.72 -2.17 4.79
N ASP A 19 -7.62 -1.90 5.74
CA ASP A 19 -7.70 -0.68 6.56
C ASP A 19 -6.40 -0.34 7.31
N ARG A 20 -5.74 -1.35 7.89
CA ARG A 20 -4.44 -1.19 8.56
C ARG A 20 -3.32 -0.93 7.55
N ALA A 21 -3.38 -1.53 6.36
CA ALA A 21 -2.39 -1.27 5.31
C ALA A 21 -2.54 0.15 4.75
N ALA A 22 -3.78 0.59 4.51
CA ALA A 22 -4.11 1.96 4.13
C ALA A 22 -3.64 2.96 5.22
N ALA A 23 -4.00 2.73 6.49
CA ALA A 23 -3.56 3.60 7.59
C ALA A 23 -2.03 3.67 7.75
N ALA A 24 -1.33 2.55 7.52
CA ALA A 24 0.12 2.53 7.53
C ALA A 24 0.72 3.29 6.33
N LEU A 25 0.06 3.25 5.17
CA LEU A 25 0.46 4.05 4.01
C LEU A 25 0.27 5.54 4.29
N ASP A 26 -0.90 5.95 4.79
CA ASP A 26 -1.18 7.33 5.20
C ASP A 26 -0.15 7.88 6.18
N ALA A 27 0.25 7.06 7.16
CA ALA A 27 1.29 7.44 8.12
C ALA A 27 2.65 7.70 7.44
N LEU A 28 3.04 6.89 6.45
CA LEU A 28 4.26 7.09 5.68
C LEU A 28 4.20 8.33 4.80
N VAL A 29 3.06 8.54 4.13
CA VAL A 29 2.79 9.71 3.29
C VAL A 29 2.93 10.99 4.11
N ALA A 30 2.28 11.05 5.27
CA ALA A 30 2.37 12.20 6.16
C ALA A 30 3.79 12.42 6.72
N LYS A 31 4.47 11.34 7.15
CA LYS A 31 5.81 11.41 7.75
C LYS A 31 6.86 11.91 6.76
N HIS A 32 6.83 11.40 5.53
CA HIS A 32 7.82 11.70 4.49
C HIS A 32 7.37 12.79 3.52
N ARG A 33 6.20 13.40 3.76
CA ARG A 33 5.56 14.41 2.89
C ARG A 33 5.48 13.95 1.44
N LEU A 34 5.08 12.69 1.26
CA LEU A 34 4.92 12.10 -0.06
C LEU A 34 3.63 12.61 -0.70
N GLU A 35 3.62 12.63 -2.02
CA GLU A 35 2.41 12.77 -2.83
C GLU A 35 2.15 11.43 -3.52
N ILE A 36 0.94 10.89 -3.36
CA ILE A 36 0.56 9.64 -4.02
C ILE A 36 -0.35 9.98 -5.18
N GLU A 37 0.10 9.65 -6.39
CA GLU A 37 -0.72 9.76 -7.60
C GLU A 37 -1.23 8.39 -8.03
N GLU A 38 -2.49 8.31 -8.43
CA GLU A 38 -3.05 7.08 -8.98
C GLU A 38 -3.02 7.12 -10.50
N TRP A 39 -2.32 6.17 -11.11
CA TRP A 39 -2.19 6.05 -12.56
C TRP A 39 -2.98 4.85 -13.09
N ASP A 40 -3.68 5.07 -14.20
CA ASP A 40 -4.32 4.00 -14.94
C ASP A 40 -3.26 3.22 -15.72
N SER A 41 -2.77 2.14 -15.12
CA SER A 41 -1.78 1.25 -15.73
C SER A 41 -2.36 0.34 -16.82
N THR A 42 -3.67 0.32 -17.03
CA THR A 42 -4.29 -0.52 -18.08
C THR A 42 -3.87 -0.10 -19.49
N GLN A 43 -3.46 1.15 -19.65
CA GLN A 43 -2.94 1.70 -20.91
C GLN A 43 -1.49 1.29 -21.22
N LEU A 44 -0.77 0.75 -20.24
CA LEU A 44 0.61 0.27 -20.40
C LEU A 44 0.70 -1.14 -21.00
N GLY A 45 -0.45 -1.80 -21.21
CA GLY A 45 -0.55 -3.20 -21.64
C GLY A 45 -0.43 -4.17 -20.46
N SER A 46 -1.16 -5.29 -20.52
CA SER A 46 -1.33 -6.21 -19.38
C SER A 46 -0.01 -6.69 -18.77
N ASP A 47 0.96 -7.08 -19.60
CA ASP A 47 2.23 -7.64 -19.11
C ASP A 47 3.09 -6.64 -18.34
N ILE A 48 2.96 -5.33 -18.62
CA ILE A 48 3.77 -4.29 -17.98
C ILE A 48 2.99 -3.68 -16.81
N GLY A 49 1.70 -3.41 -17.00
CA GLY A 49 0.82 -2.86 -15.97
C GLY A 49 0.76 -3.74 -14.72
N ASP A 50 0.73 -5.07 -14.88
CA ASP A 50 0.74 -6.02 -13.75
C ASP A 50 2.09 -6.11 -13.04
N ARG A 51 3.18 -5.69 -13.68
CA ARG A 51 4.54 -5.77 -13.13
C ARG A 51 4.99 -4.48 -12.45
N ILE A 52 4.40 -3.35 -12.79
CA ILE A 52 4.72 -2.05 -12.21
C ILE A 52 3.86 -1.85 -10.97
N LEU A 53 4.49 -1.94 -9.79
CA LEU A 53 3.80 -1.73 -8.52
C LEU A 53 3.73 -0.27 -8.12
N ALA A 54 4.81 0.50 -8.33
CA ALA A 54 4.85 1.94 -8.13
C ALA A 54 6.02 2.55 -8.90
N ILE A 55 5.92 3.83 -9.21
CA ILE A 55 6.97 4.62 -9.87
C ILE A 55 7.24 5.85 -8.99
N HIS A 56 8.51 6.12 -8.72
CA HIS A 56 8.92 7.37 -8.06
C HIS A 56 9.31 8.41 -9.12
N ASP A 57 8.68 9.58 -9.10
CA ASP A 57 9.12 10.70 -9.93
C ASP A 57 10.25 11.47 -9.23
N SER A 58 11.49 11.23 -9.67
CA SER A 58 12.67 11.92 -9.14
C SER A 58 12.73 13.43 -9.45
N ARG A 59 11.88 13.95 -10.35
CA ARG A 59 11.84 15.38 -10.71
C ARG A 59 10.99 16.18 -9.74
N GLU A 60 9.93 15.55 -9.25
CA GLU A 60 9.07 16.05 -8.18
C GLU A 60 9.41 15.22 -6.94
N ASP A 61 10.44 15.67 -6.20
CA ASP A 61 11.23 15.01 -5.11
C ASP A 61 10.50 14.02 -4.17
N ARG A 62 9.17 13.98 -4.17
CA ARG A 62 8.31 13.23 -3.25
C ARG A 62 7.07 12.59 -3.88
N THR A 63 6.95 12.56 -5.21
CA THR A 63 5.77 11.99 -5.89
C THR A 63 5.96 10.52 -6.21
N ILE A 64 5.03 9.67 -5.74
CA ILE A 64 5.00 8.25 -6.02
C ILE A 64 3.69 7.92 -6.73
N ALA A 65 3.79 7.49 -7.98
CA ALA A 65 2.67 6.98 -8.75
C ALA A 65 2.42 5.49 -8.45
N VAL A 66 1.17 5.13 -8.20
CA VAL A 66 0.71 3.75 -7.93
C VAL A 66 -0.44 3.40 -8.87
N ALA A 67 -0.66 2.12 -9.13
CA ALA A 67 -1.77 1.71 -10.00
C ALA A 67 -3.13 1.98 -9.33
N VAL A 68 -4.11 2.43 -10.12
CA VAL A 68 -5.51 2.53 -9.71
C VAL A 68 -6.03 1.15 -9.30
N ASN A 69 -6.83 1.09 -8.22
CA ASN A 69 -7.38 -0.16 -7.65
C ASN A 69 -6.33 -1.21 -7.25
N GLN A 70 -5.05 -0.82 -7.09
CA GLN A 70 -4.02 -1.72 -6.59
C GLN A 70 -4.35 -2.17 -5.16
N ASP A 71 -4.07 -3.45 -4.89
CA ASP A 71 -4.17 -4.02 -3.54
C ASP A 71 -3.42 -3.13 -2.50
N PRO A 72 -4.07 -2.76 -1.38
CA PRO A 72 -3.47 -1.87 -0.38
C PRO A 72 -2.16 -2.39 0.23
N HIS A 73 -1.98 -3.70 0.32
CA HIS A 73 -0.73 -4.29 0.82
C HIS A 73 0.40 -4.15 -0.20
N LEU A 74 0.10 -4.43 -1.47
CA LEU A 74 1.07 -4.21 -2.56
C LEU A 74 1.47 -2.75 -2.67
N ARG A 75 0.51 -1.83 -2.56
CA ARG A 75 0.75 -0.39 -2.55
C ARG A 75 1.69 0.02 -1.40
N LEU A 76 1.38 -0.40 -0.17
CA LEU A 76 2.22 -0.14 1.00
C LEU A 76 3.62 -0.73 0.85
N GLN A 77 3.74 -1.96 0.33
CA GLN A 77 5.02 -2.60 0.10
C GLN A 77 5.88 -1.84 -0.92
N ALA A 78 5.27 -1.38 -2.00
CA ALA A 78 5.95 -0.62 -3.05
C ALA A 78 6.49 0.71 -2.52
N VAL A 79 5.68 1.47 -1.78
CA VAL A 79 6.13 2.74 -1.15
C VAL A 79 7.25 2.51 -0.16
N ARG A 80 7.17 1.48 0.69
CA ARG A 80 8.26 1.14 1.63
C ARG A 80 9.57 0.80 0.92
N TRP A 81 9.48 0.13 -0.23
CA TRP A 81 10.67 -0.17 -1.03
C TRP A 81 11.26 1.10 -1.63
N ILE A 82 10.45 1.96 -2.24
CA ILE A 82 10.89 3.24 -2.80
C ILE A 82 11.55 4.12 -1.72
N LEU A 83 10.93 4.26 -0.55
CA LEU A 83 11.53 4.99 0.60
C LEU A 83 12.91 4.44 0.97
N ARG A 84 13.08 3.11 0.96
CA ARG A 84 14.38 2.49 1.24
C ARG A 84 15.41 2.81 0.15
N GLU A 85 15.02 2.80 -1.13
CA GLU A 85 15.92 3.18 -2.24
C GLU A 85 16.32 4.66 -2.17
N MET A 86 15.44 5.52 -1.66
CA MET A 86 15.76 6.93 -1.37
C MET A 86 16.66 7.11 -0.14
N GLY A 87 17.03 6.03 0.56
CA GLY A 87 17.82 6.07 1.79
C GLY A 87 17.02 6.51 3.02
N GLU A 88 15.69 6.56 2.91
CA GLU A 88 14.80 6.91 4.00
C GLU A 88 14.39 5.66 4.78
N ARG A 89 14.18 5.82 6.08
CA ARG A 89 13.78 4.71 6.95
C ARG A 89 12.25 4.58 6.95
N PRO A 90 11.69 3.53 6.34
CA PRO A 90 10.25 3.28 6.34
C PRO A 90 9.72 3.00 7.75
#